data_AF-A0A1X0DNN5-F1
#
_entry.id   AF-A0A1X0DNN5-F1
#
_cell.length_a   1.000
_cell.length_b   1.000
_cell.length_c   1.000
_cell.angle_alpha   90.00
_cell.angle_beta   90.00
_cell.angle_gamma   90.00
#
_symmetry.space_group_name_H-M   'P 1'
#
loop_
_entity.id
_entity.type
_entity.pdbx_description
1 polymer ?
#
loop_
_entity_poly.entity_id
_entity_poly.type
_entity_poly.pdbx_seq_one_letter_code
_entity_poly.pdbx_strand_id
1 'polypeptide(L)'
;MDFAGLSDEQRARSVVGHRSGGAGDRRGRRPLSGAARPGPVNVRRGGAMPSLTVSRPAGDVECSAETADQLQADYFLRLLAQRRRHIEHRIGEYHKAIAGAHAAGDTEGVSNLRRMARIEEQDRQTLDGLIDKLHRRFADQAPGGVPEVARRARPAVL
;
A
#
# COMPACT_ATOMS: atom_id res chain seq x y z
N MET A 1 46.79 -2.44 61.16
CA MET A 1 45.37 -2.05 61.05
C MET A 1 44.76 -2.96 60.02
N ASP A 2 44.15 -4.04 60.51
CA ASP A 2 43.44 -5.05 59.73
C ASP A 2 42.03 -4.56 59.41
N PHE A 3 41.59 -4.76 58.17
CA PHE A 3 40.18 -4.67 57.80
C PHE A 3 39.71 -6.08 57.43
N ALA A 4 39.03 -6.71 58.37
CA ALA A 4 38.39 -8.01 58.23
C ALA A 4 36.93 -7.88 57.80
N GLY A 5 36.47 -8.83 56.99
CA GLY A 5 35.06 -9.26 56.84
C GLY A 5 34.23 -8.45 55.83
N LEU A 6 33.31 -9.00 55.03
CA LEU A 6 32.53 -10.25 55.01
C LEU A 6 32.03 -10.44 53.53
N SER A 7 32.06 -11.64 52.93
CA SER A 7 30.91 -12.57 52.70
C SER A 7 29.61 -11.90 52.21
N ASP A 8 28.78 -12.44 51.32
CA ASP A 8 28.72 -13.66 50.52
C ASP A 8 27.59 -13.47 49.49
N GLU A 9 27.56 -14.30 48.45
CA GLU A 9 26.35 -14.85 47.81
C GLU A 9 25.17 -13.93 47.43
N GLN A 10 25.07 -13.58 46.14
CA GLN A 10 23.77 -13.61 45.43
C GLN A 10 23.89 -14.30 44.06
N ARG A 11 23.83 -15.63 44.13
CA ARG A 11 22.96 -16.53 43.37
C ARG A 11 22.38 -16.00 42.03
N ALA A 12 22.98 -16.51 40.96
CA ALA A 12 22.34 -17.21 39.84
C ALA A 12 20.96 -16.73 39.36
N ARG A 13 20.91 -16.20 38.13
CA ARG A 13 19.96 -16.68 37.10
C ARG A 13 20.62 -16.75 35.72
N SER A 14 20.87 -17.98 35.32
CA SER A 14 21.28 -18.43 33.98
C SER A 14 20.24 -18.01 32.94
N VAL A 15 20.70 -17.39 31.85
CA VAL A 15 19.90 -17.06 30.66
C VAL A 15 20.36 -17.95 29.51
N VAL A 16 19.57 -18.99 29.26
CA VAL A 16 19.52 -19.84 28.06
C VAL A 16 18.04 -20.26 27.98
N GLY A 17 17.27 -20.16 26.91
CA GLY A 17 17.53 -20.16 25.48
C GLY A 17 16.61 -21.21 24.85
N HIS A 18 15.97 -20.88 23.71
CA HIS A 18 15.22 -21.78 22.80
C HIS A 18 13.78 -22.18 23.22
N ARG A 19 12.78 -22.38 22.34
CA ARG A 19 12.61 -22.32 20.86
C ARG A 19 11.10 -22.40 20.52
N SER A 20 10.70 -21.71 19.45
CA SER A 20 9.85 -22.12 18.30
C SER A 20 8.49 -22.85 18.43
N GLY A 21 7.51 -22.34 17.67
CA GLY A 21 6.35 -23.06 17.09
C GLY A 21 5.18 -22.09 16.87
N GLY A 22 4.67 -21.76 15.68
CA GLY A 22 4.59 -22.49 14.42
C GLY A 22 3.14 -22.93 14.18
N ALA A 23 2.27 -22.06 13.65
CA ALA A 23 1.02 -22.46 13.00
C ALA A 23 0.44 -21.28 12.19
N GLY A 24 0.62 -21.32 10.87
CA GLY A 24 -0.33 -20.68 9.97
C GLY A 24 -1.54 -21.59 9.80
N ASP A 25 -2.74 -21.01 9.64
CA ASP A 25 -3.59 -21.35 8.50
C ASP A 25 -4.63 -20.27 8.27
N ARG A 26 -4.79 -19.93 6.98
CA ARG A 26 -5.85 -19.10 6.43
C ARG A 26 -6.87 -20.05 5.80
N ARG A 27 -8.04 -20.23 6.41
CA ARG A 27 -9.28 -20.66 5.72
C ARG A 27 -10.44 -20.04 6.50
N GLY A 28 -11.17 -19.05 5.99
CA GLY A 28 -12.00 -19.14 4.80
C GLY A 28 -13.40 -19.61 5.21
N ARG A 29 -14.39 -18.70 5.18
CA ARG A 29 -15.84 -18.91 4.92
C ARG A 29 -16.74 -17.90 5.66
N ARG A 30 -17.21 -16.88 4.93
CA ARG A 30 -18.66 -16.59 4.80
C ARG A 30 -19.24 -17.66 3.85
N PRO A 31 -20.56 -17.96 3.78
CA PRO A 31 -21.71 -17.11 4.11
C PRO A 31 -22.91 -17.85 4.77
N LEU A 32 -24.06 -17.13 4.90
CA LEU A 32 -25.49 -17.53 5.02
C LEU A 32 -26.11 -16.91 6.29
N SER A 33 -26.94 -15.87 6.18
CA SER A 33 -28.36 -15.83 5.77
C SER A 33 -29.25 -15.61 7.01
N GLY A 34 -30.23 -14.71 6.90
CA GLY A 34 -31.45 -14.82 7.69
C GLY A 34 -31.97 -13.54 8.33
N ALA A 35 -33.00 -12.99 7.69
CA ALA A 35 -34.17 -12.34 8.30
C ALA A 35 -33.97 -11.04 9.12
N ALA A 36 -34.44 -9.92 8.54
CA ALA A 36 -35.76 -9.37 8.88
C ALA A 36 -35.96 -8.02 8.18
N ARG A 37 -36.88 -7.99 7.21
CA ARG A 37 -37.49 -6.76 6.70
C ARG A 37 -38.55 -6.28 7.71
N PRO A 38 -38.58 -4.99 8.06
CA PRO A 38 -39.83 -4.28 8.30
C PRO A 38 -40.19 -3.49 7.04
N GLY A 39 -41.28 -3.88 6.38
CA GLY A 39 -41.86 -3.12 5.28
C GLY A 39 -42.64 -1.91 5.78
N PRO A 40 -42.54 -0.74 5.14
CA PRO A 40 -43.46 0.36 5.40
C PRO A 40 -44.79 0.14 4.66
N VAL A 41 -45.87 0.35 5.43
CA VAL A 41 -47.27 0.26 5.04
C VAL A 41 -47.58 1.29 3.94
N ASN A 42 -48.14 0.80 2.84
CA ASN A 42 -48.66 1.62 1.74
C ASN A 42 -49.95 2.33 2.18
N VAL A 43 -49.85 3.61 2.56
CA VAL A 43 -51.02 4.49 2.64
C VAL A 43 -51.14 5.25 1.32
N ARG A 44 -52.14 4.86 0.54
CA ARG A 44 -52.63 5.52 -0.66
C ARG A 44 -53.07 6.94 -0.32
N ARG A 45 -52.37 7.96 -0.81
CA ARG A 45 -52.91 9.31 -0.97
C ARG A 45 -52.45 9.88 -2.31
N GLY A 46 -53.43 10.13 -3.18
CA GLY A 46 -53.22 10.74 -4.49
C GLY A 46 -52.65 12.14 -4.36
N GLY A 47 -51.87 12.50 -5.36
CA GLY A 47 -51.22 13.80 -5.51
C GLY A 47 -50.19 13.68 -6.62
N ALA A 48 -50.65 13.84 -7.86
CA ALA A 48 -49.78 13.99 -9.00
C ALA A 48 -48.83 15.16 -8.76
N MET A 49 -47.52 14.88 -8.73
CA MET A 49 -46.49 15.89 -8.89
C MET A 49 -45.61 15.44 -10.05
N PRO A 50 -45.31 16.33 -11.00
CA PRO A 50 -44.52 15.99 -12.18
C PRO A 50 -43.18 15.45 -11.72
N SER A 51 -42.87 14.23 -12.18
CA SER A 51 -41.53 13.68 -12.15
C SER A 51 -40.65 14.67 -12.90
N LEU A 52 -39.97 15.54 -12.16
CA LEU A 52 -38.76 16.19 -12.63
C LEU A 52 -37.75 15.06 -12.75
N THR A 53 -37.82 14.36 -13.89
CA THR A 53 -36.66 13.73 -14.48
C THR A 53 -35.68 14.87 -14.72
N VAL A 54 -34.93 15.22 -13.67
CA VAL A 54 -33.67 15.91 -13.81
C VAL A 54 -32.86 14.94 -14.65
N SER A 55 -32.82 15.21 -15.95
CA SER A 55 -31.83 14.68 -16.87
C SER A 55 -30.48 15.12 -16.32
N ARG A 56 -29.98 14.37 -15.35
CA ARG A 56 -28.63 14.55 -14.82
C ARG A 56 -27.72 14.31 -16.01
N PRO A 57 -26.97 15.32 -16.48
CA PRO A 57 -26.08 15.13 -17.61
C PRO A 57 -25.07 14.06 -17.21
N ALA A 58 -25.10 12.93 -17.90
CA ALA A 58 -24.21 11.80 -17.63
C ALA A 58 -22.72 12.23 -17.70
N GLY A 59 -22.41 13.25 -18.51
CA GLY A 59 -21.06 13.79 -18.67
C GLY A 59 -20.46 14.50 -17.44
N ASP A 60 -21.29 15.11 -16.57
CA ASP A 60 -20.76 15.81 -15.38
C ASP A 60 -20.32 14.82 -14.29
N VAL A 61 -20.93 13.63 -14.25
CA VAL A 61 -20.59 12.59 -13.27
C VAL A 61 -19.29 11.88 -13.66
N GLU A 62 -19.09 11.61 -14.96
CA GLU A 62 -17.87 10.99 -15.47
C GLU A 62 -16.66 11.92 -15.34
N CYS A 63 -16.79 13.19 -15.72
CA CYS A 63 -15.73 14.18 -15.55
C CYS A 63 -15.37 14.40 -14.07
N SER A 64 -16.36 14.32 -13.17
CA SER A 64 -16.13 14.42 -11.72
C SER A 64 -15.41 13.18 -11.16
N ALA A 65 -15.75 11.98 -11.64
CA ALA A 65 -15.11 10.74 -11.24
C ALA A 65 -13.65 10.67 -11.73
N GLU A 66 -13.39 11.04 -12.99
CA GLU A 66 -12.03 11.12 -13.55
C GLU A 66 -11.15 12.10 -12.76
N THR A 67 -11.71 13.26 -12.38
CA THR A 67 -11.01 14.24 -11.54
C THR A 67 -10.72 13.69 -10.14
N ALA A 68 -11.65 12.94 -9.54
CA ALA A 68 -11.45 12.31 -8.24
C ALA A 68 -10.35 11.22 -8.28
N ASP A 69 -10.35 10.39 -9.33
CA ASP A 69 -9.34 9.37 -9.57
C ASP A 69 -7.94 9.99 -9.75
N GLN A 70 -7.85 11.12 -10.48
CA GLN A 70 -6.61 11.86 -10.64
C GLN A 70 -6.08 12.40 -9.30
N LEU A 71 -6.94 13.03 -8.50
CA LEU A 71 -6.56 13.54 -7.17
C LEU A 71 -6.09 12.42 -6.23
N GLN A 72 -6.74 11.25 -6.31
CA GLN A 72 -6.35 10.08 -5.55
C GLN A 72 -4.99 9.53 -6.02
N ALA A 73 -4.75 9.49 -7.33
CA ALA A 73 -3.46 9.11 -7.89
C ALA A 73 -2.33 10.02 -7.40
N ASP A 74 -2.53 11.33 -7.44
CA ASP A 74 -1.56 12.33 -6.98
C ASP A 74 -1.26 12.19 -5.48
N TYR A 75 -2.27 11.83 -4.68
CA TYR A 75 -2.07 11.51 -3.27
C TYR A 75 -1.17 10.27 -3.10
N PHE A 76 -1.48 9.17 -3.79
CA PHE A 76 -0.69 7.95 -3.70
C PHE A 76 0.74 8.14 -4.23
N LEU A 77 0.93 8.92 -5.30
CA LEU A 77 2.26 9.25 -5.81
C LEU A 77 3.11 9.95 -4.75
N ARG A 78 2.55 10.96 -4.06
CA ARG A 78 3.25 11.65 -2.97
C ARG A 78 3.59 10.70 -1.81
N LEU A 79 2.65 9.84 -1.41
CA LEU A 79 2.85 8.87 -0.34
C LEU A 79 3.94 7.84 -0.70
N LEU A 80 3.89 7.27 -1.90
CA LEU A 80 4.87 6.30 -2.39
C LEU A 80 6.26 6.93 -2.51
N ALA A 81 6.35 8.16 -3.04
CA ALA A 81 7.61 8.89 -3.13
C ALA A 81 8.21 9.18 -1.73
N GLN A 82 7.38 9.55 -0.76
CA GLN A 82 7.83 9.73 0.63
C GLN A 82 8.35 8.41 1.21
N ARG A 83 7.63 7.30 1.02
CA ARG A 83 8.05 5.99 1.51
C ARG A 83 9.34 5.52 0.85
N ARG A 84 9.49 5.73 -0.46
CA ARG A 84 10.70 5.41 -1.23
C ARG A 84 11.92 6.12 -0.65
N ARG A 85 11.83 7.43 -0.38
CA ARG A 85 12.92 8.20 0.25
C ARG A 85 13.28 7.69 1.64
N HIS A 86 12.28 7.30 2.45
CA HIS A 86 12.52 6.70 3.76
C HIS A 86 13.32 5.39 3.64
N ILE A 87 12.93 4.53 2.69
CA ILE A 87 13.62 3.26 2.45
C ILE A 87 15.06 3.50 1.96
N GLU A 88 15.27 4.43 1.04
CA GLU A 88 16.61 4.83 0.59
C GLU A 88 17.50 5.29 1.75
N HIS A 89 16.95 6.08 2.67
CA HIS A 89 17.66 6.48 3.87
C HIS A 89 18.05 5.27 4.73
N ARG A 90 17.11 4.34 4.99
CA ARG A 90 17.41 3.12 5.78
C ARG A 90 18.43 2.21 5.12
N ILE A 91 18.41 2.06 3.80
CA ILE A 91 19.45 1.34 3.05
C ILE A 91 20.82 2.00 3.29
N GLY A 92 20.89 3.33 3.22
CA GLY A 92 22.09 4.09 3.56
C GLY A 92 22.59 3.83 4.98
N GLU A 93 21.69 3.82 5.97
CA GLU A 93 22.04 3.50 7.36
C GLU A 93 22.51 2.05 7.53
N TYR A 94 21.91 1.09 6.83
CA TYR A 94 22.40 -0.30 6.85
C TYR A 94 23.80 -0.44 6.25
N HIS A 95 24.11 0.26 5.17
CA HIS A 95 25.47 0.24 4.60
C HIS A 95 26.52 0.80 5.58
N LYS A 96 26.19 1.88 6.29
CA LYS A 96 27.06 2.42 7.35
C LYS A 96 27.24 1.41 8.49
N ALA A 97 26.16 0.79 8.96
CA ALA A 97 26.20 -0.21 10.01
C ALA A 97 27.01 -1.45 9.60
N ILE A 98 26.91 -1.90 8.34
CA ILE A 98 27.72 -3.00 7.79
C ILE A 98 29.20 -2.65 7.85
N ALA A 99 29.59 -1.43 7.47
CA ALA A 99 30.99 -1.00 7.55
C ALA A 99 31.49 -0.99 9.00
N GLY A 100 30.67 -0.53 9.95
CA GLY A 100 30.98 -0.56 11.38
C GLY A 100 31.14 -1.98 11.94
N ALA A 101 30.19 -2.88 11.64
CA ALA A 101 30.27 -4.28 12.06
C ALA A 101 31.47 -5.01 11.46
N HIS A 102 31.81 -4.71 10.19
CA HIS A 102 32.99 -5.26 9.55
C HIS A 102 34.29 -4.79 10.23
N ALA A 103 34.39 -3.51 10.59
CA ALA A 103 35.53 -2.98 11.33
C ALA A 103 35.67 -3.59 12.74
N ALA A 104 34.55 -3.94 13.37
CA ALA A 104 34.51 -4.62 14.67
C ALA A 104 34.77 -6.14 14.59
N GLY A 105 34.86 -6.73 13.39
CA GLY A 105 34.98 -8.17 13.21
C GLY A 105 33.69 -8.96 13.48
N ASP A 106 32.53 -8.29 13.58
CA ASP A 106 31.23 -8.91 13.83
C ASP A 106 30.63 -9.49 12.53
N THR A 107 31.07 -10.70 12.19
CA THR A 107 30.66 -11.39 10.96
C THR A 107 29.16 -11.78 10.94
N GLU A 108 28.58 -12.07 12.11
CA GLU A 108 27.16 -12.38 12.24
C GLU A 108 26.32 -11.11 12.05
N GLY A 109 26.71 -10.01 12.71
CA GLY A 109 26.11 -8.70 12.52
C GLY A 109 26.13 -8.25 11.06
N VAL A 110 27.27 -8.40 10.37
CA VAL A 110 27.37 -8.11 8.93
C VAL A 110 26.37 -8.92 8.11
N SER A 111 26.21 -10.21 8.40
CA SER A 111 25.30 -11.11 7.67
C SER A 111 23.83 -10.72 7.88
N ASN A 112 23.46 -10.41 9.12
CA ASN A 112 22.12 -9.96 9.48
C ASN A 112 21.77 -8.60 8.86
N LEU A 113 22.70 -7.63 8.93
CA LEU A 113 22.51 -6.30 8.34
C LEU A 113 22.38 -6.37 6.80
N ARG A 114 23.16 -7.22 6.13
CA ARG A 114 23.02 -7.47 4.68
C ARG A 114 21.66 -8.04 4.33
N ARG A 115 21.13 -8.96 5.14
CA ARG A 115 19.78 -9.51 4.94
C ARG A 115 18.74 -8.38 5.04
N MET A 116 18.83 -7.52 6.04
CA MET A 116 17.90 -6.39 6.19
C MET A 116 17.99 -5.39 5.04
N ALA A 117 19.21 -5.02 4.62
CA ALA A 117 19.42 -4.13 3.47
C ALA A 117 18.78 -4.68 2.18
N ARG A 118 18.87 -6.00 1.94
CA ARG A 118 18.24 -6.64 0.77
C ARG A 118 16.72 -6.58 0.81
N ILE A 119 16.10 -6.72 1.98
CA ILE A 119 14.64 -6.62 2.11
C ILE A 119 14.19 -5.20 1.78
N GLU A 120 14.85 -4.19 2.34
CA GLU A 120 14.54 -2.79 2.01
C GLU A 120 14.75 -2.47 0.53
N GLU A 121 15.77 -3.04 -0.10
CA GLU A 121 16.01 -2.87 -1.54
C GLU A 121 14.90 -3.51 -2.39
N GLN A 122 14.38 -4.68 -1.98
CA GLN A 122 13.21 -5.30 -2.62
C GLN A 122 11.95 -4.44 -2.47
N ASP A 123 11.74 -3.86 -1.29
CA ASP A 123 10.63 -2.94 -1.06
C ASP A 123 10.77 -1.69 -1.93
N ARG A 124 11.98 -1.11 -2.04
CA ARG A 124 12.26 0.03 -2.92
C ARG A 124 11.88 -0.27 -4.36
N GLN A 125 12.33 -1.41 -4.89
CA GLN A 125 12.02 -1.84 -6.26
C GLN A 125 10.51 -2.06 -6.46
N THR A 126 9.82 -2.58 -5.45
CA THR A 126 8.36 -2.73 -5.47
C THR A 126 7.66 -1.38 -5.57
N LEU A 127 8.10 -0.39 -4.78
CA LEU A 127 7.56 0.98 -4.84
C LEU A 127 7.85 1.65 -6.18
N ASP A 128 9.05 1.50 -6.72
CA ASP A 128 9.43 2.03 -8.03
C ASP A 128 8.46 1.50 -9.11
N GLY A 129 8.18 0.20 -9.11
CA GLY A 129 7.22 -0.40 -10.03
C GLY A 129 5.76 0.07 -9.83
N LEU A 130 5.34 0.39 -8.60
CA LEU A 130 4.01 0.94 -8.34
C LEU A 130 3.89 2.39 -8.81
N ILE A 131 4.91 3.22 -8.55
CA ILE A 131 4.98 4.60 -9.00
C ILE A 131 4.90 4.65 -10.52
N ASP A 132 5.70 3.83 -11.21
CA ASP A 132 5.72 3.77 -12.68
C ASP A 132 4.36 3.38 -13.28
N LYS A 133 3.69 2.38 -12.69
CA LYS A 133 2.35 1.96 -13.14
C LYS A 133 1.32 3.07 -12.98
N LEU A 134 1.40 3.80 -11.86
CA LEU A 134 0.48 4.88 -11.56
C LEU A 134 0.71 6.06 -12.52
N HIS A 135 1.96 6.44 -12.76
CA HIS A 135 2.29 7.45 -13.76
C HIS A 135 1.79 7.07 -15.16
N ARG A 136 2.03 5.84 -15.64
CA ARG A 136 1.59 5.41 -16.97
C ARG A 136 0.07 5.49 -17.12
N ARG A 137 -0.68 4.95 -16.15
CA ARG A 137 -2.16 4.92 -16.21
C ARG A 137 -2.75 6.33 -16.36
N PHE A 138 -2.23 7.31 -15.64
CA PHE A 138 -2.79 8.65 -15.62
C PHE A 138 -2.17 9.59 -16.67
N ALA A 139 -0.96 9.30 -17.14
CA ALA A 139 -0.40 9.96 -18.33
C ALA A 139 -1.17 9.58 -19.61
N ASP A 140 -1.58 8.32 -19.73
CA ASP A 140 -2.38 7.83 -20.87
C ASP A 140 -3.84 8.35 -20.84
N GLN A 141 -4.33 8.84 -19.70
CA GLN A 141 -5.67 9.40 -19.52
C GLN A 141 -5.73 10.93 -19.75
N ALA A 142 -4.60 11.59 -19.96
CA ALA A 142 -4.59 13.03 -20.20
C ALA A 142 -5.42 13.37 -21.47
N PRO A 143 -6.50 14.16 -21.35
CA PRO A 143 -7.43 14.44 -22.44
C PRO A 143 -6.80 15.44 -23.42
N GLY A 144 -6.03 14.92 -24.36
CA GLY A 144 -5.40 15.72 -25.43
C GLY A 144 -5.00 14.91 -26.67
N GLY A 145 -4.97 13.58 -26.58
CA GLY A 145 -4.78 12.72 -27.73
C GLY A 145 -6.11 12.45 -28.41
N VAL A 146 -6.50 13.29 -29.37
CA VAL A 146 -7.52 12.90 -30.35
C VAL A 146 -6.95 11.68 -31.07
N PRO A 147 -7.52 10.46 -30.98
CA PRO A 147 -7.19 9.44 -31.94
C PRO A 147 -7.77 9.95 -33.26
N GLU A 148 -6.89 10.42 -34.14
CA GLU A 148 -7.20 10.66 -35.54
C GLU A 148 -7.55 9.30 -36.14
N VAL A 149 -8.79 8.86 -35.90
CA VAL A 149 -9.39 7.74 -36.59
C VAL A 149 -9.54 8.23 -38.02
N ALA A 150 -8.52 7.91 -38.82
CA ALA A 150 -8.54 7.95 -40.27
C ALA A 150 -9.78 7.19 -40.76
N ARG A 151 -10.91 7.90 -40.85
CA ARG A 151 -12.11 7.42 -41.55
C ARG A 151 -11.86 7.59 -43.04
N ARG A 152 -11.01 6.68 -43.52
CA ARG A 152 -11.04 6.02 -44.82
C ARG A 152 -12.13 6.58 -45.74
N ALA A 153 -11.73 7.50 -46.61
CA ALA A 153 -12.51 7.89 -47.77
C ALA A 153 -12.87 6.62 -48.55
N ARG A 154 -14.16 6.33 -48.69
CA ARG A 154 -14.66 5.32 -49.61
C ARG A 154 -14.64 5.94 -51.01
N PRO A 155 -13.93 5.38 -52.00
CA PRO A 155 -14.11 5.83 -53.36
C PRO A 155 -15.51 5.41 -53.83
N ALA A 156 -16.29 6.38 -54.29
CA ALA A 156 -17.49 6.13 -55.07
C ALA A 156 -17.07 5.48 -56.40
N VAL A 157 -17.57 4.28 -56.66
CA VAL A 157 -17.46 3.65 -57.98
C VAL A 157 -18.70 4.06 -58.77
N LEU A 158 -18.44 4.62 -59.95
CA LEU A 158 -19.38 5.07 -60.98
C LEU A 158 -20.29 3.96 -61.50
#